data_AF-A0A963QWP2-F1
#
_entry.id   AF-A0A963QWP2-F1
#
_cell.length_a   1.000
_cell.length_b   1.000
_cell.length_c   1.000
_cell.angle_alpha   90.00
_cell.angle_beta   90.00
_cell.angle_gamma   90.00
#
_symmetry.space_group_name_H-M   'P 1'
#
loop_
_entity.id
_entity.type
_entity.pdbx_description
1 polymer ?
#
loop_
_entity_poly.entity_id
_entity_poly.type
_entity_poly.pdbx_seq_one_letter_code
_entity_poly.pdbx_strand_id
1 'polypeptide(L)'
;NLDAKLRRRVREEVRELQQKLGITAVYVTHDQEEALAVSDRIIVMNDAVIAQIGTPRELYEAPVSRFVADFIGDANLVTARIERVADGRALVDAAGLELDLPARGLDAGPALLAVRPRAVHLGLERRDNALEVRIAKAAYLGSHMEYEIEGPLGELFVVDGYVDRALEPGASVWLELAPRGVTLVADRR
;
A
#
# COMPACT_ATOMS: atom_id res chain seq x y z
N ASN A 1 -24.73 -9.39 -3.06
CA ASN A 1 -23.55 -9.37 -3.95
C ASN A 1 -23.98 -8.72 -5.27
N LEU A 2 -24.01 -7.38 -5.35
CA LEU A 2 -24.30 -6.67 -6.61
C LEU A 2 -23.13 -6.90 -7.59
N ASP A 3 -23.43 -7.05 -8.88
CA ASP A 3 -22.44 -7.11 -9.97
C ASP A 3 -21.42 -5.95 -9.83
N ALA A 4 -20.11 -6.24 -9.98
CA ALA A 4 -19.03 -5.27 -9.82
C ALA A 4 -19.20 -4.05 -10.75
N LYS A 5 -19.70 -4.29 -11.96
CA LYS A 5 -20.00 -3.22 -12.92
C LYS A 5 -21.16 -2.33 -12.45
N LEU A 6 -22.18 -2.95 -11.88
CA LEU A 6 -23.31 -2.22 -11.31
C LEU A 6 -22.90 -1.43 -10.06
N ARG A 7 -22.03 -1.97 -9.20
CA ARG A 7 -21.47 -1.23 -8.06
C ARG A 7 -20.70 0.00 -8.50
N ARG A 8 -19.80 -0.11 -9.48
CA ARG A 8 -19.06 1.05 -9.99
C ARG A 8 -20.03 2.14 -10.48
N ARG A 9 -21.03 1.76 -11.27
CA ARG A 9 -22.04 2.70 -11.78
C ARG A 9 -22.81 3.40 -10.65
N VAL A 10 -23.26 2.65 -9.64
CA VAL A 10 -23.98 3.23 -8.50
C VAL A 10 -23.08 4.18 -7.71
N ARG A 11 -21.79 3.87 -7.52
CA ARG A 11 -20.82 4.76 -6.86
C ARG A 11 -20.68 6.09 -7.61
N GLU A 12 -20.58 6.03 -8.94
CA GLU A 12 -20.52 7.22 -9.80
C GLU A 12 -21.82 8.05 -9.70
N GLU A 13 -22.99 7.41 -9.82
CA GLU A 13 -24.29 8.08 -9.71
C GLU A 13 -24.50 8.75 -8.35
N VAL A 14 -24.08 8.10 -7.25
CA VAL A 14 -24.15 8.69 -5.90
C VAL A 14 -23.27 9.92 -5.79
N ARG A 15 -22.04 9.87 -6.32
CA ARG A 15 -21.11 11.02 -6.29
C ARG A 15 -21.66 12.19 -7.11
N GLU A 16 -22.15 11.92 -8.32
CA GLU A 16 -22.75 12.93 -9.19
C GLU A 16 -23.98 13.58 -8.55
N LEU A 17 -24.86 12.79 -7.96
CA LEU A 17 -26.05 13.30 -7.26
C LEU A 17 -25.66 14.18 -6.07
N GLN A 18 -24.70 13.74 -5.25
CA GLN A 18 -24.22 14.52 -4.12
C GLN A 18 -23.65 15.88 -4.58
N GLN A 19 -22.80 15.87 -5.61
CA GLN A 19 -22.20 17.10 -6.16
C GLN A 19 -23.23 18.03 -6.78
N LYS A 20 -24.19 17.47 -7.55
CA LYS A 20 -25.26 18.24 -8.20
C LYS A 20 -26.20 18.89 -7.19
N LEU A 21 -26.52 18.20 -6.10
CA LEU A 21 -27.43 18.70 -5.07
C LEU A 21 -26.74 19.64 -4.07
N GLY A 22 -25.41 19.66 -4.02
CA GLY A 22 -24.64 20.50 -3.10
C GLY A 22 -24.89 20.18 -1.63
N ILE A 23 -25.32 18.96 -1.32
CA ILE A 23 -25.66 18.53 0.04
C ILE A 23 -24.43 18.01 0.78
N THR A 24 -24.44 18.17 2.10
CA THR A 24 -23.53 17.43 2.99
C THR A 24 -24.06 16.02 3.16
N ALA A 25 -23.26 15.02 2.78
CA ALA A 25 -23.59 13.61 2.91
C ALA A 25 -22.55 12.88 3.75
N VAL A 26 -23.02 11.96 4.59
CA VAL A 26 -22.16 11.01 5.31
C VAL A 26 -22.49 9.62 4.77
N TYR A 27 -21.46 8.92 4.31
CA TYR A 27 -21.57 7.57 3.78
C TYR A 27 -20.74 6.61 4.62
N VAL A 28 -21.31 5.47 4.99
CA VAL A 28 -20.67 4.45 5.82
C VAL A 28 -20.56 3.18 5.00
N THR A 29 -19.34 2.69 4.83
CA THR A 29 -19.04 1.45 4.10
C THR A 29 -17.91 0.69 4.80
N HIS A 30 -17.83 -0.60 4.51
CA HIS A 30 -16.70 -1.46 4.85
C HIS A 30 -15.77 -1.71 3.65
N ASP A 31 -16.15 -1.25 2.46
CA ASP A 31 -15.38 -1.39 1.23
C ASP A 31 -14.46 -0.18 1.06
N GLN A 32 -13.16 -0.42 1.05
CA GLN A 32 -12.15 0.62 0.95
C GLN A 32 -12.19 1.33 -0.41
N GLU A 33 -12.42 0.60 -1.51
CA GLU A 33 -12.49 1.18 -2.85
C GLU A 33 -13.68 2.15 -2.96
N GLU A 34 -14.79 1.85 -2.28
CA GLU A 34 -15.95 2.75 -2.18
C GLU A 34 -15.58 4.06 -1.51
N ALA A 35 -14.96 3.97 -0.34
CA ALA A 35 -14.55 5.13 0.43
C ALA A 35 -13.57 6.01 -0.37
N LEU A 36 -12.55 5.38 -0.97
CA LEU A 36 -11.53 6.08 -1.76
C LEU A 36 -12.10 6.75 -3.02
N ALA A 37 -13.08 6.12 -3.69
CA ALA A 37 -13.63 6.60 -4.96
C ALA A 37 -14.70 7.69 -4.82
N VAL A 38 -15.44 7.73 -3.71
CA VAL A 38 -16.64 8.58 -3.58
C VAL A 38 -16.43 9.76 -2.63
N SER A 39 -15.53 9.65 -1.66
CA SER A 39 -15.43 10.62 -0.57
C SER A 39 -14.38 11.72 -0.80
N ASP A 40 -14.70 12.95 -0.41
CA ASP A 40 -13.72 14.04 -0.33
C ASP A 40 -12.79 13.87 0.89
N ARG A 41 -13.35 13.39 2.00
CA ARG A 41 -12.65 13.01 3.23
C ARG A 41 -13.20 11.70 3.76
N ILE A 42 -12.32 10.91 4.36
CA ILE A 42 -12.63 9.62 4.95
C ILE A 42 -12.21 9.66 6.42
N ILE A 43 -13.07 9.10 7.27
CA ILE A 43 -12.79 8.84 8.68
C ILE A 43 -12.56 7.33 8.80
N VAL A 44 -11.32 6.92 9.07
CA VAL A 44 -11.00 5.54 9.37
C VAL A 44 -11.19 5.31 10.86
N MET A 45 -11.95 4.29 11.23
CA MET A 45 -12.23 3.94 12.63
C MET A 45 -11.58 2.61 12.99
N ASN A 46 -11.04 2.51 14.19
CA ASN A 46 -10.56 1.29 14.82
C ASN A 46 -11.17 1.18 16.22
N ASP A 47 -11.85 0.09 16.54
CA ASP A 47 -12.48 -0.14 17.85
C ASP A 47 -13.30 1.06 18.37
N ALA A 48 -14.15 1.62 17.50
CA ALA A 48 -14.98 2.82 17.76
C ALA A 48 -14.21 4.14 18.00
N VAL A 49 -12.89 4.14 17.85
CA VAL A 49 -12.03 5.34 17.91
C VAL A 49 -11.61 5.76 16.50
N ILE A 50 -11.50 7.07 16.26
CA ILE A 50 -10.99 7.58 14.99
C ILE A 50 -9.49 7.27 14.92
N ALA A 51 -9.10 6.41 13.99
CA ALA A 51 -7.70 6.08 13.73
C ALA A 51 -7.02 7.18 12.89
N GLN A 52 -7.69 7.67 11.84
CA GLN A 52 -7.20 8.77 11.01
C GLN A 52 -8.36 9.44 10.26
N ILE A 53 -8.25 10.75 10.05
CA ILE A 53 -9.12 11.50 9.13
C ILE A 53 -8.25 12.15 8.08
N GLY A 54 -8.61 11.99 6.81
CA GLY A 54 -7.88 12.62 5.71
C GLY A 54 -8.61 12.49 4.39
N THR A 55 -8.03 13.06 3.36
CA THR A 55 -8.40 12.76 1.97
C THR A 55 -8.03 11.31 1.63
N PRO A 56 -8.65 10.71 0.59
CA PRO A 56 -8.25 9.40 0.09
C PRO A 56 -6.74 9.26 -0.13
N ARG A 57 -6.12 10.30 -0.70
CA ARG A 57 -4.69 10.33 -0.99
C ARG A 57 -3.83 10.37 0.27
N GLU A 58 -4.20 11.17 1.28
CA GLU A 58 -3.46 11.22 2.54
C GLU A 58 -3.53 9.89 3.29
N LEU A 59 -4.68 9.23 3.33
CA LEU A 59 -4.81 7.91 3.94
C LEU A 59 -3.97 6.86 3.22
N TYR A 60 -3.94 6.91 1.88
CA TYR A 60 -3.20 5.95 1.07
C TYR A 60 -1.68 6.19 1.09
N GLU A 61 -1.23 7.44 0.88
CA GLU A 61 0.20 7.79 0.77
C GLU A 61 0.86 8.06 2.13
N ALA A 62 0.11 8.46 3.15
CA ALA A 62 0.61 8.85 4.46
C ALA A 62 -0.25 8.28 5.63
N PRO A 63 -0.44 6.95 5.73
CA PRO A 63 -1.09 6.33 6.89
C PRO A 63 -0.31 6.63 8.17
N VAL A 64 -0.97 7.00 9.27
CA VAL A 64 -0.31 7.39 10.52
C VAL A 64 0.05 6.22 11.43
N SER A 65 -0.56 5.05 11.20
CA SER A 65 -0.34 3.85 11.99
C SER A 65 -0.31 2.61 11.11
N ARG A 66 0.21 1.53 11.68
CA ARG A 66 0.13 0.18 11.11
C ARG A 66 -1.30 -0.17 10.69
N PHE A 67 -2.28 0.07 11.56
CA PHE A 67 -3.68 -0.24 11.29
C PHE A 67 -4.19 0.46 10.03
N VAL A 68 -3.94 1.77 9.88
CA VAL A 68 -4.44 2.50 8.70
C VAL A 68 -3.71 2.07 7.43
N ALA A 69 -2.42 1.74 7.53
CA ALA A 69 -1.64 1.25 6.39
C ALA A 69 -2.16 -0.10 5.88
N ASP A 70 -2.43 -1.02 6.80
CA ASP A 70 -3.00 -2.34 6.53
C ASP A 70 -4.43 -2.22 6.02
N PHE A 71 -5.25 -1.39 6.66
CA PHE A 71 -6.67 -1.23 6.36
C PHE A 71 -6.98 -0.44 5.08
N ILE A 72 -6.08 0.42 4.59
CA ILE A 72 -6.32 1.20 3.36
C ILE A 72 -5.29 0.77 2.33
N GLY A 73 -5.68 -0.01 1.32
CA GLY A 73 -4.84 -0.37 0.18
C GLY A 73 -3.86 -1.52 0.43
N ASP A 74 -4.22 -2.43 1.34
CA ASP A 74 -3.59 -3.73 1.59
C ASP A 74 -2.05 -3.68 1.59
N ALA A 75 -1.47 -2.79 2.40
CA ALA A 75 -0.02 -2.68 2.49
C ALA A 75 0.62 -3.95 3.05
N ASN A 76 1.74 -4.35 2.48
CA ASN A 76 2.68 -5.23 3.16
C ASN A 76 3.36 -4.46 4.28
N LEU A 77 3.42 -5.07 5.47
CA LEU A 77 4.10 -4.51 6.62
C LEU A 77 5.44 -5.20 6.80
N VAL A 78 6.51 -4.43 6.64
CA VAL A 78 7.88 -4.94 6.59
C VAL A 78 8.69 -4.34 7.72
N THR A 79 9.43 -5.17 8.45
CA THR A 79 10.36 -4.70 9.48
C THR A 79 11.55 -4.01 8.85
N ALA A 80 11.95 -2.89 9.43
CA ALA A 80 13.07 -2.09 8.93
C ALA A 80 13.81 -1.43 10.10
N ARG A 81 14.92 -0.77 9.79
CA ARG A 81 15.67 0.06 10.73
C ARG A 81 15.96 1.41 10.11
N ILE A 82 15.63 2.47 10.83
CA ILE A 82 16.08 3.81 10.49
C ILE A 82 17.53 3.93 10.98
N GLU A 83 18.47 4.03 10.05
CA GLU A 83 19.90 4.18 10.35
C GLU A 83 20.24 5.60 10.78
N ARG A 84 19.64 6.59 10.11
CA ARG A 84 19.89 8.01 10.39
C ARG A 84 18.70 8.86 9.99
N VAL A 85 18.45 9.91 10.76
CA VAL A 85 17.50 10.97 10.43
C VAL A 85 18.26 12.29 10.28
N ALA A 86 18.02 13.00 9.18
CA ALA A 86 18.52 14.37 8.96
C ALA A 86 17.58 15.13 8.03
N ASP A 87 17.40 16.43 8.28
CA ASP A 87 16.60 17.32 7.44
C ASP A 87 15.18 16.81 7.15
N GLY A 88 14.56 16.14 8.12
CA GLY A 88 13.22 15.55 7.99
C GLY A 88 13.14 14.28 7.13
N ARG A 89 14.28 13.74 6.69
CA ARG A 89 14.41 12.49 5.94
C ARG A 89 15.11 11.42 6.76
N ALA A 90 14.80 10.17 6.47
CA ALA A 90 15.30 8.98 7.14
C ALA A 90 15.97 8.08 6.10
N LEU A 91 17.22 7.70 6.36
CA LEU A 91 17.87 6.59 5.69
C LEU A 91 17.44 5.31 6.39
N VAL A 92 16.81 4.41 5.65
CA VAL A 92 16.19 3.20 6.16
C VAL A 92 16.84 1.99 5.51
N ASP A 93 17.26 1.03 6.33
CA ASP A 93 17.61 -0.32 5.90
C ASP A 93 16.41 -1.25 6.07
N ALA A 94 16.08 -1.98 5.00
CA ALA A 94 15.14 -3.09 5.02
C ALA A 94 15.80 -4.33 4.41
N ALA A 95 16.45 -5.12 5.27
CA ALA A 95 17.17 -6.34 4.89
C ALA A 95 18.23 -6.12 3.80
N GLY A 96 18.94 -4.99 3.84
CA GLY A 96 19.94 -4.60 2.84
C GLY A 96 19.40 -3.71 1.71
N LEU A 97 18.08 -3.44 1.65
CA LEU A 97 17.55 -2.37 0.80
C LEU A 97 17.71 -1.03 1.49
N GLU A 98 18.43 -0.12 0.85
CA GLU A 98 18.57 1.25 1.32
C GLU A 98 17.48 2.13 0.72
N LEU A 99 16.73 2.82 1.58
CA LEU A 99 15.63 3.69 1.19
C LEU A 99 15.83 5.07 1.82
N ASP A 100 15.56 6.12 1.05
CA ASP A 100 15.48 7.48 1.55
C ASP A 100 14.01 7.92 1.58
N LEU A 101 13.45 8.03 2.78
CA LEU A 101 12.03 8.29 3.02
C LEU A 101 11.83 9.51 3.93
N PRO A 102 10.67 10.19 3.89
CA PRO A 102 10.33 11.15 4.93
C PRO A 102 10.38 10.48 6.31
N ALA A 103 11.03 11.12 7.29
CA ALA A 103 11.21 10.54 8.63
C ALA A 103 9.91 10.46 9.43
N ARG A 104 8.93 11.31 9.10
CA ARG A 104 7.58 11.35 9.71
C ARG A 104 7.59 11.42 11.24
N GLY A 105 8.61 12.09 11.80
CA GLY A 105 8.78 12.25 13.24
C GLY A 105 9.22 10.98 13.96
N LEU A 106 9.72 9.97 13.23
CA LEU A 106 10.41 8.81 13.80
C LEU A 106 11.90 9.11 13.95
N ASP A 107 12.49 8.56 15.00
CA ASP A 107 13.92 8.63 15.28
C ASP A 107 14.65 7.38 14.73
N ALA A 108 15.99 7.40 14.77
CA ALA A 108 16.80 6.24 14.42
C ALA A 108 16.49 5.04 15.32
N GLY A 109 16.50 3.84 14.74
CA GLY A 109 16.17 2.59 15.44
C GLY A 109 15.19 1.70 14.67
N PRO A 110 14.62 0.68 15.33
CA PRO A 110 13.63 -0.21 14.72
C PRO A 110 12.40 0.56 14.22
N ALA A 111 11.94 0.23 13.03
CA ALA A 111 10.80 0.85 12.39
C ALA A 111 9.98 -0.17 11.58
N LEU A 112 8.81 0.26 11.13
CA LEU A 112 7.95 -0.51 10.24
C LEU A 112 7.74 0.27 8.94
N LEU A 113 7.86 -0.43 7.81
CA LEU A 113 7.52 0.07 6.49
C LEU A 113 6.16 -0.48 6.08
N ALA A 114 5.30 0.40 5.58
CA ALA A 114 4.14 0.02 4.80
C ALA A 114 4.51 0.11 3.32
N VAL A 115 4.50 -1.03 2.64
CA VAL A 115 4.85 -1.20 1.23
C VAL A 115 3.61 -1.59 0.46
N ARG A 116 3.13 -0.72 -0.42
CA ARG A 116 1.99 -1.01 -1.28
C ARG A 116 2.33 -2.19 -2.20
N PRO A 117 1.38 -3.11 -2.48
CA PRO A 117 1.63 -4.24 -3.37
C PRO A 117 2.14 -3.82 -4.76
N ARG A 118 1.68 -2.66 -5.23
CA ARG A 118 2.10 -2.05 -6.51
C ARG A 118 3.42 -1.28 -6.45
N ALA A 119 3.97 -1.08 -5.26
CA ALA A 119 5.27 -0.46 -5.06
C ALA A 119 6.41 -1.49 -5.09
N VAL A 120 6.09 -2.78 -5.20
CA VAL A 120 7.06 -3.86 -5.37
C VAL A 120 7.21 -4.13 -6.86
N HIS A 121 8.43 -4.02 -7.37
CA HIS A 121 8.77 -4.37 -8.74
C HIS A 121 9.57 -5.66 -8.78
N LEU A 122 9.21 -6.56 -9.67
CA LEU A 122 9.87 -7.85 -9.85
C LEU A 122 10.59 -7.87 -11.21
N GLY A 123 11.85 -8.29 -11.21
CA GLY A 123 12.68 -8.37 -12.41
C GLY A 123 13.53 -9.63 -12.45
N LEU A 124 13.93 -10.07 -13.64
CA LEU A 124 14.83 -11.22 -13.80
C LEU A 124 16.31 -10.84 -13.65
N GLU A 125 16.63 -9.55 -13.77
CA GLU A 125 17.99 -9.03 -13.72
C GLU A 125 18.27 -8.38 -12.37
N ARG A 126 19.44 -8.66 -11.80
CA ARG A 126 19.88 -8.03 -10.57
C ARG A 126 20.22 -6.56 -10.81
N ARG A 127 19.72 -5.69 -9.93
CA ARG A 127 20.15 -4.29 -9.81
C ARG A 127 20.84 -4.03 -8.48
N ASP A 128 21.42 -2.84 -8.32
CA ASP A 128 22.25 -2.51 -7.15
C ASP A 128 21.47 -2.54 -5.82
N ASN A 129 20.23 -2.05 -5.81
CA ASN A 129 19.35 -2.00 -4.63
C ASN A 129 18.16 -2.96 -4.80
N ALA A 130 18.46 -4.26 -4.85
CA ALA A 130 17.49 -5.32 -5.09
C ALA A 130 17.73 -6.53 -4.20
N LEU A 131 16.65 -7.25 -3.85
CA LEU A 131 16.69 -8.49 -3.08
C LEU A 131 16.29 -9.69 -3.93
N GLU A 132 16.99 -10.80 -3.79
CA GLU A 132 16.53 -12.06 -4.37
C GLU A 132 15.33 -12.59 -3.58
N VAL A 133 14.25 -12.91 -4.29
CA VAL A 133 13.00 -13.44 -3.74
C VAL A 133 12.50 -14.60 -4.60
N ARG A 134 11.65 -15.45 -4.04
CA ARG A 134 11.02 -16.57 -4.73
C ARG A 134 9.54 -16.33 -4.95
N ILE A 135 9.03 -16.59 -6.14
CA ILE A 135 7.59 -16.60 -6.40
C ILE A 135 6.97 -17.82 -5.73
N ALA A 136 6.10 -17.62 -4.74
CA ALA A 136 5.37 -18.71 -4.08
C ALA A 136 4.06 -19.02 -4.81
N LYS A 137 3.33 -17.99 -5.22
CA LYS A 137 2.09 -18.12 -6.01
C LYS A 137 2.01 -17.02 -7.08
N ALA A 138 1.28 -17.32 -8.14
CA ALA A 138 0.98 -16.39 -9.23
C ALA A 138 -0.49 -16.56 -9.65
N ALA A 139 -1.22 -15.46 -9.79
CA ALA A 139 -2.59 -15.43 -10.25
C ALA A 139 -2.80 -14.32 -11.27
N TYR A 140 -3.44 -14.65 -12.40
CA TYR A 140 -3.80 -13.67 -13.43
C TYR A 140 -5.23 -13.17 -13.24
N LEU A 141 -5.39 -11.86 -12.99
CA LEU A 141 -6.69 -11.21 -12.79
C LEU A 141 -7.11 -10.34 -13.98
N GLY A 142 -6.63 -10.64 -15.18
CA GLY A 142 -7.00 -9.93 -16.41
C GLY A 142 -6.20 -8.64 -16.63
N SER A 143 -6.30 -7.68 -15.70
CA SER A 143 -5.62 -6.37 -15.83
C SER A 143 -4.26 -6.30 -15.12
N HIS A 144 -3.96 -7.28 -14.29
CA HIS A 144 -2.74 -7.37 -13.51
C HIS A 144 -2.49 -8.83 -13.10
N MET A 145 -1.27 -9.08 -12.67
CA MET A 145 -0.85 -10.28 -11.97
C MET A 145 -0.82 -10.00 -10.48
N GLU A 146 -1.24 -10.98 -9.69
CA GLU A 146 -1.05 -11.03 -8.25
C GLU A 146 -0.02 -12.11 -7.92
N TYR A 147 0.95 -11.78 -7.09
CA TYR A 147 1.97 -12.71 -6.63
C TYR A 147 2.03 -12.73 -5.11
N GLU A 148 2.22 -13.92 -4.56
CA GLU A 148 2.79 -14.09 -3.23
C GLU A 148 4.27 -14.43 -3.41
N ILE A 149 5.15 -13.67 -2.76
CA ILE A 149 6.59 -13.86 -2.82
C ILE A 149 7.16 -14.11 -1.44
N GLU A 150 8.25 -14.87 -1.38
CA GLU A 150 8.99 -15.16 -0.15
C GLU A 150 10.42 -14.66 -0.29
N GLY A 151 10.94 -14.00 0.74
CA GLY A 151 12.33 -13.55 0.75
C GLY A 151 12.77 -12.90 2.07
N PRO A 152 13.88 -12.14 2.05
CA PRO A 152 14.43 -11.54 3.27
C PRO A 152 13.50 -10.57 4.00
N LEU A 153 12.53 -9.98 3.31
CA LEU A 153 11.50 -9.10 3.89
C LEU A 153 10.29 -9.87 4.45
N GLY A 154 10.31 -11.20 4.40
CA GLY A 154 9.18 -12.06 4.73
C GLY A 154 8.33 -12.39 3.51
N GLU A 155 7.06 -12.72 3.77
CA GLU A 155 6.05 -12.97 2.75
C GLU A 155 5.41 -11.63 2.33
N LEU A 156 5.41 -11.34 1.03
CA LEU A 156 4.79 -10.13 0.48
C LEU A 156 3.78 -10.46 -0.60
N PHE A 157 2.70 -9.69 -0.63
CA PHE A 157 1.73 -9.67 -1.70
C PHE A 157 2.09 -8.57 -2.71
N VAL A 158 2.17 -8.91 -3.99
CA VAL A 158 2.61 -8.01 -5.06
C VAL A 158 1.55 -7.95 -6.14
N VAL A 159 1.27 -6.74 -6.63
CA VAL A 159 0.34 -6.50 -7.74
C VAL A 159 1.13 -5.87 -8.89
N ASP A 160 1.29 -6.63 -9.97
CA ASP A 160 2.06 -6.23 -11.14
C ASP A 160 1.13 -5.97 -12.34
N GLY A 161 1.23 -4.80 -12.95
CA GLY A 161 0.46 -4.46 -14.15
C GLY A 161 0.98 -5.13 -15.43
N TYR A 162 2.19 -5.69 -15.42
CA TYR A 162 2.80 -6.33 -16.59
C TYR A 162 2.34 -7.78 -16.73
N VAL A 163 1.17 -7.97 -17.36
CA VAL A 163 0.57 -9.29 -17.55
C VAL A 163 1.22 -10.14 -18.64
N ASP A 164 1.87 -9.51 -19.62
CA ASP A 164 2.45 -10.22 -20.78
C ASP A 164 3.69 -11.05 -20.42
N ARG A 165 4.27 -10.80 -19.23
CA ARG A 165 5.47 -11.50 -18.74
C ARG A 165 5.23 -12.05 -17.34
N ALA A 166 4.26 -12.95 -17.23
CA ALA A 166 3.98 -13.64 -15.98
C ALA A 166 5.21 -14.39 -15.46
N LEU A 167 5.46 -14.25 -14.15
CA LEU A 167 6.52 -14.98 -13.45
C LEU A 167 5.93 -16.29 -12.90
N GLU A 168 6.64 -17.39 -13.11
CA GLU A 168 6.17 -18.72 -12.72
C GLU A 168 6.41 -18.99 -11.23
N PRO A 169 5.50 -19.68 -10.53
CA PRO A 169 5.75 -20.20 -9.19
C PRO A 169 7.04 -21.02 -9.13
N GLY A 170 7.84 -20.79 -8.09
CA GLY A 170 9.15 -21.39 -7.89
C GLY A 170 10.32 -20.64 -8.53
N ALA A 171 10.07 -19.64 -9.38
CA ALA A 171 11.13 -18.83 -9.96
C ALA A 171 11.81 -17.93 -8.90
N SER A 172 13.14 -17.84 -8.98
CA SER A 172 13.92 -16.79 -8.29
C SER A 172 13.94 -15.52 -9.13
N VAL A 173 13.61 -14.40 -8.52
CA VAL A 173 13.57 -13.08 -9.16
C VAL A 173 14.14 -12.01 -8.24
N TRP A 174 14.38 -10.82 -8.76
CA TRP A 174 14.87 -9.68 -8.03
C TRP A 174 13.72 -8.71 -7.72
N LEU A 175 13.58 -8.40 -6.43
CA LEU A 175 12.66 -7.41 -5.90
C LEU A 175 13.35 -6.06 -5.78
N GLU A 176 12.69 -5.03 -6.28
CA GLU A 176 13.01 -3.63 -6.06
C GLU A 176 11.80 -2.92 -5.45
N LEU A 177 12.06 -1.91 -4.62
CA LEU A 177 11.01 -1.06 -4.07
C LEU A 177 10.94 0.26 -4.82
N ALA A 178 9.74 0.63 -5.26
CA ALA A 178 9.48 1.88 -5.93
C ALA A 178 9.65 3.06 -4.95
N PRO A 179 10.03 4.25 -5.45
CA PRO A 179 10.15 5.45 -4.62
C PRO A 179 8.81 5.99 -4.11
N ARG A 180 7.67 5.52 -4.66
CA ARG A 180 6.32 5.88 -4.22
C ARG A 180 5.58 4.62 -3.76
N GLY A 181 4.72 4.76 -2.76
CA GLY A 181 3.99 3.63 -2.17
C GLY A 181 4.80 2.85 -1.13
N VAL A 182 5.94 3.40 -0.70
CA VAL A 182 6.69 2.92 0.48
C VAL A 182 6.70 4.06 1.50
N THR A 183 6.31 3.76 2.73
CA THR A 183 6.22 4.78 3.77
C THR A 183 6.57 4.22 5.14
N LEU A 184 7.27 5.02 5.93
CA LEU A 184 7.49 4.72 7.34
C LEU A 184 6.18 4.89 8.11
N VAL A 185 5.88 3.94 9.00
CA VAL A 185 4.72 4.02 9.89
C VAL A 185 5.14 3.76 11.33
N ALA A 186 4.52 4.49 12.25
CA ALA A 186 4.73 4.25 13.67
C ALA A 186 4.03 2.94 14.08
N ASP A 187 4.70 2.13 14.89
CA ASP A 187 4.10 0.96 15.55
C ASP A 187 3.30 1.41 16.79
N ARG A 188 2.30 2.27 16.57
CA ARG A 188 1.32 2.65 17.59
C ARG A 188 0.03 1.88 17.29
N ARG A 189 -0.43 1.09 18.26
CA ARG A 189 -1.75 0.43 18.24
C ARG A 189 -2.86 1.47 18.37
#